data_AF-A0A954ZMH7-F1
#
_entry.id   AF-A0A954ZMH7-F1
#
_cell.length_a   1.000
_cell.length_b   1.000
_cell.length_c   1.000
_cell.angle_alpha   90.00
_cell.angle_beta   90.00
_cell.angle_gamma   90.00
#
_symmetry.space_group_name_H-M   'P 1'
#
loop_
_entity.id
_entity.type
_entity.pdbx_description
1 polymer ?
#
loop_
_entity_poly.entity_id
_entity_poly.type
_entity_poly.pdbx_seq_one_letter_code
_entity_poly.pdbx_strand_id
1 'polypeptide(L)'
;MQRAGADPENMELSDFICDFSHKAWDGRFPLVEGHRGSLISGDCLTLAYRFVVLEEQTSLEPGYTCTMCLEERKDRCWQSPAYPEAVICLRCIRQGATKLQKDEDWDWAKPE
;
A
#
# COMPACT_ATOMS: atom_id res chain seq x y z
N MET A 1 7.51 0.99 4.95
CA MET A 1 8.95 0.80 4.82
C MET A 1 9.69 1.98 5.45
N GLN A 2 10.92 1.75 5.90
CA GLN A 2 11.80 2.84 6.35
C GLN A 2 12.79 3.20 5.23
N ARG A 3 13.16 4.47 5.12
CA ARG A 3 14.19 4.94 4.19
C ARG A 3 15.53 4.26 4.50
N ALA A 4 16.30 3.94 3.46
CA ALA A 4 17.64 3.40 3.63
C ALA A 4 18.54 4.37 4.41
N GLY A 5 19.17 3.89 5.48
CA GLY A 5 20.03 4.69 6.35
C GLY A 5 19.29 5.56 7.37
N ALA A 6 18.00 5.33 7.59
CA ALA A 6 17.28 5.93 8.71
C ALA A 6 17.90 5.50 10.06
N ASP A 7 17.97 6.43 11.01
CA ASP A 7 18.44 6.16 12.36
C ASP A 7 17.28 5.58 13.19
N PRO A 8 17.33 4.29 13.60
CA PRO A 8 16.24 3.69 14.36
C PRO A 8 16.02 4.36 15.73
N GLU A 9 17.03 5.04 16.27
CA GLU A 9 16.94 5.77 17.54
C GLU A 9 16.47 7.22 17.35
N ASN A 10 16.41 7.71 16.10
CA ASN A 10 15.96 9.06 15.76
C ASN A 10 15.20 9.09 14.41
N MET A 11 14.03 8.47 14.39
CA MET A 11 13.18 8.39 13.21
C MET A 11 12.44 9.70 12.93
N GLU A 12 12.62 10.26 11.73
CA GLU A 12 11.86 11.40 11.25
C GLU A 12 10.62 10.93 10.45
N LEU A 13 9.61 11.81 10.30
CA LEU A 13 8.42 11.51 9.48
C LEU A 13 8.81 11.08 8.05
N SER A 14 9.81 11.75 7.49
CA SER A 14 10.31 11.47 6.13
C SER A 14 11.07 10.16 5.99
N ASP A 15 11.41 9.49 7.10
CA ASP A 15 11.98 8.15 7.06
C ASP A 15 10.91 7.08 6.83
N PHE A 16 9.62 7.39 6.95
CA PHE A 16 8.54 6.47 6.57
C PHE A 16 8.19 6.65 5.10
N ILE A 17 8.38 5.61 4.30
CA ILE A 17 8.16 5.65 2.85
C ILE A 17 7.11 4.62 2.43
N CYS A 18 6.28 5.00 1.46
CA CYS A 18 5.33 4.08 0.81
C CYS A 18 6.09 3.06 -0.04
N ASP A 19 5.92 1.77 0.19
CA ASP A 19 6.58 0.69 -0.54
C ASP A 19 6.23 0.69 -2.05
N PHE A 20 5.09 1.27 -2.44
CA PHE A 20 4.58 1.23 -3.82
C PHE A 20 4.92 2.46 -4.66
N SER A 21 5.38 3.54 -4.04
CA SER A 21 5.77 4.77 -4.75
C SER A 21 7.10 5.36 -4.27
N HIS A 22 7.66 4.83 -3.19
CA HIS A 22 8.78 5.38 -2.42
C HIS A 22 8.60 6.85 -2.02
N LYS A 23 7.37 7.37 -2.07
CA LYS A 23 7.05 8.70 -1.56
C LYS A 23 7.25 8.71 -0.06
N ALA A 24 8.16 9.56 0.40
CA ALA A 24 8.35 9.83 1.82
C ALA A 24 7.12 10.51 2.40
N TRP A 25 6.78 10.15 3.62
CA TRP A 25 5.66 10.71 4.33
C TRP A 25 6.00 12.09 4.87
N ASP A 26 5.10 13.03 4.62
CA ASP A 26 5.21 14.43 5.03
C ASP A 26 4.06 14.83 5.97
N GLY A 27 3.26 13.86 6.43
CA GLY A 27 2.08 14.11 7.25
C GLY A 27 0.90 14.74 6.49
N ARG A 28 0.89 14.73 5.15
CA ARG A 28 -0.17 15.35 4.33
C ARG A 28 -0.98 14.37 3.49
N PHE A 29 -0.71 13.08 3.62
CA PHE A 29 -1.49 12.02 2.99
C PHE A 29 -1.59 10.81 3.90
N PRO A 30 -2.66 10.01 3.80
CA PRO A 30 -2.80 8.82 4.62
C PRO A 30 -1.83 7.71 4.21
N LEU A 31 -1.38 6.96 5.21
CA LEU A 31 -0.63 5.71 5.04
C LEU A 31 -1.38 4.56 5.72
N VAL A 32 -1.37 3.40 5.08
CA VAL A 32 -1.80 2.14 5.70
C VAL A 32 -0.57 1.29 5.96
N GLU A 33 -0.40 0.90 7.22
CA GLU A 33 0.61 -0.06 7.65
C GLU A 33 0.14 -1.52 7.51
N GLY A 34 1.02 -2.36 6.97
CA GLY A 34 0.90 -3.82 6.90
C GLY A 34 1.93 -4.54 7.79
N HIS A 35 2.20 -5.80 7.47
CA HIS A 35 3.17 -6.60 8.22
C HIS A 35 4.59 -6.06 8.07
N ARG A 36 5.36 -6.14 9.16
CA ARG A 36 6.77 -5.72 9.26
C ARG A 36 7.01 -4.27 8.80
N GLY A 37 6.04 -3.39 9.08
CA GLY A 37 6.17 -1.97 8.77
C GLY A 37 6.10 -1.65 7.26
N SER A 38 5.54 -2.55 6.44
CA SER A 38 5.16 -2.21 5.05
C SER A 38 4.11 -1.11 5.05
N LEU A 39 4.18 -0.20 4.08
CA LEU A 39 3.36 1.01 3.99
C LEU A 39 2.82 1.19 2.58
N ILE A 40 1.54 1.50 2.46
CA ILE A 40 0.93 1.96 1.20
C ILE A 40 0.26 3.31 1.41
N SER A 41 0.52 4.26 0.51
CA SER A 41 -0.14 5.57 0.50
C SER A 41 -1.58 5.49 0.02
N GLY A 42 -2.41 6.44 0.46
CA GLY A 42 -3.78 6.60 -0.03
C GLY A 42 -3.87 6.67 -1.55
N ASP A 43 -2.93 7.35 -2.21
CA ASP A 43 -2.87 7.45 -3.68
C ASP A 43 -2.64 6.08 -4.33
N CYS A 44 -1.63 5.33 -3.87
CA CYS A 44 -1.36 3.98 -4.37
C CYS A 44 -2.53 3.03 -4.09
N LEU A 45 -3.15 3.15 -2.92
CA LEU A 45 -4.29 2.33 -2.54
C LEU A 45 -5.52 2.65 -3.40
N THR A 46 -5.75 3.93 -3.76
CA THR A 46 -6.79 4.35 -4.70
C THR A 46 -6.60 3.71 -6.07
N LEU A 47 -5.38 3.73 -6.61
CA LEU A 47 -5.05 3.10 -7.89
C LEU A 47 -5.27 1.58 -7.85
N ALA A 48 -4.74 0.93 -6.80
CA ALA A 48 -4.91 -0.50 -6.61
C ALA A 48 -6.38 -0.91 -6.46
N TYR A 49 -7.17 -0.10 -5.73
CA TYR A 49 -8.59 -0.36 -5.53
C TYR A 49 -9.36 -0.27 -6.85
N ARG A 50 -9.15 0.79 -7.64
CA ARG A 50 -9.79 0.93 -8.95
C ARG A 50 -9.47 -0.27 -9.84
N PHE A 51 -8.20 -0.57 -10.02
CA PHE A 51 -7.75 -1.65 -10.90
C PHE A 51 -8.24 -3.05 -10.48
N VAL A 52 -8.09 -3.40 -9.20
CA VAL A 52 -8.34 -4.78 -8.75
C VAL A 52 -9.78 -5.01 -8.29
N VAL A 53 -10.38 -4.01 -7.65
CA VAL A 53 -11.70 -4.13 -7.03
C VAL A 53 -12.80 -3.70 -7.99
N LEU A 54 -12.64 -2.57 -8.69
CA LEU A 54 -13.68 -2.03 -9.59
C LEU A 54 -13.56 -2.59 -11.01
N GLU A 55 -12.36 -2.55 -11.58
CA GLU A 55 -12.09 -3.02 -12.95
C GLU A 55 -11.85 -4.53 -13.03
N GLU A 56 -11.80 -5.20 -11.87
CA GLU A 56 -11.69 -6.65 -11.75
C GLU A 56 -10.41 -7.25 -12.36
N GLN A 57 -9.36 -6.44 -12.54
CA GLN A 57 -8.10 -6.81 -13.17
C GLN A 57 -7.08 -7.42 -12.19
N THR A 58 -6.03 -8.06 -12.75
CA THR A 58 -4.85 -8.52 -12.01
C THR A 58 -3.57 -8.17 -12.76
N SER A 59 -2.53 -7.76 -12.04
CA SER A 59 -1.24 -7.40 -12.65
C SER A 59 -0.35 -8.62 -12.89
N LEU A 60 -0.47 -9.66 -12.06
CA LEU A 60 0.37 -10.85 -12.11
C LEU A 60 -0.47 -12.13 -12.10
N GLU A 61 0.13 -13.19 -12.63
CA GLU A 61 -0.36 -14.56 -12.49
C GLU A 61 -0.31 -15.02 -11.02
N PRO A 62 -1.14 -16.00 -10.62
CA PRO A 62 -1.10 -16.60 -9.29
C PRO A 62 0.29 -17.09 -8.85
N GLY A 63 0.62 -16.94 -7.56
CA GLY A 63 1.91 -17.35 -6.98
C GLY A 63 2.83 -16.18 -6.61
N TYR A 64 2.32 -14.94 -6.55
CA TYR A 64 3.06 -13.76 -6.11
C TYR A 64 3.06 -13.63 -4.58
N THR A 65 4.05 -12.91 -4.03
CA THR A 65 4.09 -12.54 -2.61
C THR A 65 3.58 -11.11 -2.43
N CYS A 66 2.60 -10.93 -1.53
CA CYS A 66 2.05 -9.62 -1.22
C CYS A 66 2.97 -8.85 -0.26
N THR A 67 3.42 -7.65 -0.62
CA THR A 67 4.25 -6.76 0.21
C THR A 67 3.60 -6.42 1.54
N MET A 68 2.26 -6.28 1.58
CA MET A 68 1.53 -5.85 2.78
C MET A 68 1.29 -6.97 3.79
N CYS A 69 1.13 -8.22 3.37
CA CYS A 69 0.86 -9.34 4.29
C CYS A 69 1.92 -10.44 4.30
N LEU A 70 2.89 -10.38 3.39
CA LEU A 70 3.99 -11.33 3.24
C LEU A 70 3.56 -12.78 2.92
N GLU A 71 2.30 -12.99 2.60
CA GLU A 71 1.77 -14.29 2.18
C GLU A 71 1.89 -14.45 0.66
N GLU A 72 2.13 -15.69 0.21
CA GLU A 72 1.93 -16.08 -1.19
C GLU A 72 0.43 -16.13 -1.50
N ARG A 73 0.06 -15.61 -2.67
CA ARG A 73 -1.32 -15.35 -3.06
C ARG A 73 -1.63 -15.82 -4.46
N LYS A 74 -2.90 -16.15 -4.65
CA LYS A 74 -3.45 -16.66 -5.92
C LYS A 74 -4.66 -15.86 -6.42
N ASP A 75 -5.14 -14.93 -5.61
CA ASP A 75 -6.20 -13.98 -5.94
C ASP A 75 -5.62 -12.79 -6.74
N ARG A 76 -6.49 -11.92 -7.27
CA ARG A 76 -6.07 -10.75 -8.04
C ARG A 76 -5.15 -9.84 -7.23
N CYS A 77 -4.20 -9.20 -7.91
CA CYS A 77 -3.30 -8.21 -7.32
C CYS A 77 -3.13 -6.96 -8.17
N TRP A 78 -2.58 -5.95 -7.52
CA TRP A 78 -1.98 -4.81 -8.18
C TRP A 78 -0.47 -4.83 -7.95
N GLN A 79 0.30 -4.73 -9.01
CA GLN A 79 1.74 -4.46 -8.98
C GLN A 79 1.95 -2.96 -9.24
N SER A 80 2.82 -2.33 -8.46
CA SER A 80 3.17 -0.94 -8.71
C SER A 80 3.82 -0.80 -10.10
N PRO A 81 3.37 0.15 -10.94
CA PRO A 81 4.02 0.44 -12.20
C PRO A 81 5.40 1.11 -12.03
N ALA A 82 5.68 1.67 -10.86
CA ALA A 82 6.95 2.34 -10.56
C ALA A 82 7.98 1.39 -9.91
N TYR A 83 7.50 0.39 -9.14
CA TYR A 83 8.34 -0.53 -8.37
C TYR A 83 7.81 -1.96 -8.50
N PRO A 84 8.27 -2.74 -9.49
CA PRO A 84 7.74 -4.07 -9.80
C PRO A 84 7.81 -5.07 -8.64
N GLU A 85 8.70 -4.88 -7.69
CA GLU A 85 8.81 -5.67 -6.46
C GLU A 85 7.64 -5.45 -5.48
N ALA A 86 6.92 -4.33 -5.61
CA ALA A 86 5.82 -3.97 -4.72
C ALA A 86 4.48 -4.46 -5.27
N VAL A 87 3.91 -5.48 -4.62
CA VAL A 87 2.67 -6.14 -5.03
C VAL A 87 1.69 -6.18 -3.87
N ILE A 88 0.44 -5.78 -4.07
CA ILE A 88 -0.62 -5.85 -3.05
C ILE A 88 -1.76 -6.75 -3.52
N CYS A 89 -2.15 -7.72 -2.68
CA CYS A 89 -3.25 -8.62 -2.96
C CYS A 89 -4.62 -7.97 -2.69
N LEU A 90 -5.66 -8.52 -3.32
CA LEU A 90 -7.04 -8.09 -3.17
C LEU A 90 -7.48 -7.96 -1.71
N ARG A 91 -7.11 -8.91 -0.84
CA ARG A 91 -7.43 -8.85 0.59
C ARG A 91 -6.89 -7.59 1.26
N CYS A 92 -5.61 -7.30 1.06
CA CYS A 92 -4.94 -6.13 1.66
C CYS A 92 -5.47 -4.82 1.10
N ILE A 93 -5.81 -4.77 -0.20
CA ILE A 93 -6.47 -3.61 -0.81
C ILE A 93 -7.79 -3.30 -0.10
N ARG A 94 -8.66 -4.31 0.06
CA ARG A 94 -9.97 -4.11 0.70
C ARG A 94 -9.87 -3.74 2.18
N GLN A 95 -8.93 -4.35 2.91
CA GLN A 95 -8.68 -4.04 4.31
C GLN A 95 -8.12 -2.62 4.47
N GLY A 96 -7.11 -2.24 3.70
CA GLY A 96 -6.54 -0.89 3.71
C GLY A 96 -7.59 0.15 3.36
N ALA A 97 -8.40 -0.09 2.33
CA ALA A 97 -9.46 0.82 1.93
C ALA A 97 -10.54 0.99 3.01
N THR A 98 -10.84 -0.09 3.74
CA THR A 98 -11.78 0.00 4.87
C THR A 98 -11.17 0.72 6.07
N LYS A 99 -9.85 0.58 6.30
CA LYS A 99 -9.14 1.31 7.34
C LYS A 99 -9.15 2.81 7.05
N LEU A 100 -8.72 3.23 5.86
CA LEU A 100 -8.68 4.66 5.51
C LEU A 100 -10.06 5.30 5.47
N GLN A 101 -11.08 4.61 4.95
CA GLN A 101 -12.44 5.18 4.96
C GLN A 101 -12.99 5.45 6.37
N LYS A 102 -12.50 4.73 7.38
CA LYS A 102 -12.93 4.89 8.77
C LYS A 102 -12.01 5.81 9.58
N ASP A 103 -10.95 6.31 8.97
CA ASP A 103 -9.97 7.16 9.63
C ASP A 103 -10.50 8.60 9.64
N GLU A 104 -10.74 9.14 10.83
CA GLU A 104 -11.30 10.49 11.00
C GLU A 104 -10.28 11.59 10.72
N ASP A 105 -8.98 11.26 10.69
CA ASP A 105 -7.90 12.21 10.40
C ASP A 105 -7.77 12.51 8.90
N TRP A 106 -8.43 11.73 8.03
CA TRP A 106 -8.27 11.81 6.58
C TRP A 106 -9.61 11.77 5.84
N ASP A 107 -9.82 12.70 4.92
CA ASP A 107 -10.97 12.72 4.00
C ASP A 107 -10.87 11.67 2.87
N TRP A 108 -10.15 10.55 3.09
CA TRP A 108 -10.00 9.52 2.08
C TRP A 108 -11.29 8.70 1.96
N ALA A 109 -11.83 8.59 0.74
CA ALA A 109 -13.00 7.77 0.44
C ALA A 109 -12.64 6.64 -0.53
N LYS A 110 -13.38 5.52 -0.43
CA LYS A 110 -13.28 4.44 -1.42
C LYS A 110 -13.64 4.98 -2.80
N PRO A 111 -12.84 4.68 -3.84
CA PRO A 111 -13.21 5.03 -5.21
C PRO A 111 -14.51 4.34 -5.64
N GLU A 112 -15.28 5.02 -6.48
CA GLU A 112 -16.49 4.53 -7.14
C GLU A 112 -16.25 4.27 -8.64
#